data_AF-A0A7Y4QWI4-F1
#
_entry.id   AF-A0A7Y4QWI4-F1
#
_cell.length_a   1.000
_cell.length_b   1.000
_cell.length_c   1.000
_cell.angle_alpha   90.00
_cell.angle_beta   90.00
_cell.angle_gamma   90.00
#
_symmetry.space_group_name_H-M   'P 1'
#
loop_
_entity.id
_entity.type
_entity.pdbx_description
1 polymer ?
#
loop_
_entity_poly.entity_id
_entity_poly.type
_entity_poly.pdbx_seq_one_letter_code
_entity_poly.pdbx_strand_id
1 'polypeptide(L)'
;MADFTEHVNQSNHNLLFLEKINGFDNCYDWQVTTAFYIAVHFVNAHIASQINHHYRSHVDVDNCLNPFNGNSKCKLSEEVYLSYKKLLMLSKRSRYLCNDKIKTTETRAFFTYDKHLLKAIKNLDNLIHFLNQKYPGKLIKSRIKMRCPGLVQKEIKYIDVLK
;
A
#
# COMPACT_ATOMS: atom_id res chain seq x y z
N MET A 1 -15.01 16.41 2.91
CA MET A 1 -14.47 15.09 2.52
C MET A 1 -12.96 15.26 2.46
N ALA A 2 -12.19 14.23 2.83
CA ALA A 2 -10.77 14.44 3.14
C ALA A 2 -9.94 14.90 1.93
N ASP A 3 -9.26 16.03 2.01
CA ASP A 3 -8.44 16.58 0.94
C ASP A 3 -7.09 15.87 0.78
N PHE A 4 -6.25 16.37 -0.14
CA PHE A 4 -4.89 15.83 -0.35
C PHE A 4 -4.08 15.76 0.94
N THR A 5 -4.08 16.85 1.71
CA THR A 5 -3.25 17.01 2.92
C THR A 5 -3.74 16.10 4.04
N GLU A 6 -5.06 16.00 4.23
CA GLU A 6 -5.67 15.12 5.21
C GLU A 6 -5.34 13.65 4.93
N HIS A 7 -5.42 13.23 3.67
CA HIS A 7 -5.01 11.90 3.25
C HIS A 7 -3.52 11.64 3.44
N VAL A 8 -2.65 12.59 3.07
CA VAL A 8 -1.20 12.48 3.32
C VAL A 8 -0.90 12.36 4.82
N ASN A 9 -1.56 13.16 5.65
CA ASN A 9 -1.39 13.10 7.10
C ASN A 9 -1.79 11.72 7.66
N GLN A 10 -2.92 11.17 7.20
CA GLN A 10 -3.34 9.82 7.60
C GLN A 10 -2.35 8.74 7.14
N SER A 11 -1.82 8.83 5.91
CA SER A 11 -0.77 7.91 5.44
C SER A 11 0.49 7.98 6.31
N ASN A 12 0.97 9.18 6.65
CA ASN A 12 2.16 9.34 7.48
C ASN A 12 1.91 8.84 8.92
N HIS A 13 0.72 9.08 9.47
CA HIS A 13 0.34 8.49 10.75
C HIS A 13 0.40 6.96 10.70
N ASN A 14 -0.15 6.36 9.64
CA ASN A 14 -0.13 4.90 9.46
C ASN A 14 1.29 4.36 9.21
N LEU A 15 2.18 5.12 8.55
CA LEU A 15 3.61 4.77 8.41
C LEU A 15 4.28 4.68 9.79
N LEU A 16 4.07 5.67 10.66
CA LEU A 16 4.60 5.63 12.03
C LEU A 16 3.98 4.50 12.85
N PHE A 17 2.70 4.20 12.63
CA PHE A 17 2.07 3.04 13.25
C PHE A 17 2.73 1.73 12.79
N LEU A 18 2.97 1.57 11.48
CA LEU A 18 3.67 0.42 10.90
C LEU A 18 5.09 0.25 11.47
N GLU A 19 5.81 1.35 11.64
CA GLU A 19 7.12 1.35 12.31
C GLU A 19 7.04 0.78 13.73
N LYS A 20 6.03 1.21 14.51
CA LYS A 20 5.86 0.74 15.89
C LYS A 20 5.48 -0.73 15.96
N ILE A 21 4.54 -1.17 15.12
CA ILE A 21 4.04 -2.54 15.21
C ILE A 21 4.99 -3.58 14.63
N ASN A 22 5.97 -3.20 13.80
CA ASN A 22 6.95 -4.16 13.29
C ASN A 22 7.93 -4.69 14.34
N GLY A 23 7.93 -4.12 15.55
CA GLY A 23 8.63 -4.66 16.72
C GLY A 23 7.91 -5.81 17.43
N PHE A 24 6.64 -6.08 17.11
CA PHE A 24 5.89 -7.19 17.72
C PHE A 24 5.97 -8.46 16.87
N ASP A 25 6.23 -9.58 17.54
CA ASP A 25 6.21 -10.89 16.89
C ASP A 25 4.79 -11.29 16.47
N ASN A 26 4.69 -12.10 15.42
CA ASN A 26 3.45 -12.74 14.97
C ASN A 26 2.28 -11.80 14.60
N CYS A 27 2.53 -10.52 14.33
CA CYS A 27 1.51 -9.55 13.90
C CYS A 27 1.58 -9.20 12.40
N TYR A 28 2.03 -10.15 11.56
CA TYR A 28 2.23 -9.93 10.12
C TYR A 28 0.94 -9.51 9.39
N ASP A 29 -0.21 -10.00 9.83
CA ASP A 29 -1.53 -9.61 9.35
C ASP A 29 -1.81 -8.12 9.57
N TRP A 30 -1.54 -7.60 10.76
CA TRP A 30 -1.67 -6.17 11.08
C TRP A 30 -0.67 -5.31 10.32
N GLN A 31 0.57 -5.79 10.17
CA GLN A 31 1.59 -5.07 9.39
C GLN A 31 1.21 -4.98 7.91
N VAL A 32 0.76 -6.08 7.30
CA VAL A 32 0.27 -6.09 5.91
C VAL A 32 -0.98 -5.23 5.74
N THR A 33 -1.90 -5.30 6.70
CA THR A 33 -3.13 -4.50 6.68
C THR A 33 -2.78 -3.01 6.74
N THR A 34 -1.90 -2.61 7.64
CA THR A 34 -1.43 -1.23 7.78
C THR A 34 -0.74 -0.74 6.50
N ALA A 35 0.13 -1.56 5.90
CA ALA A 35 0.78 -1.24 4.62
C ALA A 35 -0.23 -0.93 3.51
N PHE A 36 -1.34 -1.68 3.44
CA PHE A 36 -2.41 -1.37 2.49
C PHE A 36 -3.16 -0.08 2.83
N TYR A 37 -3.46 0.20 4.11
CA TYR A 37 -4.14 1.45 4.47
C TYR A 37 -3.28 2.69 4.20
N ILE A 38 -1.95 2.59 4.33
CA ILE A 38 -1.03 3.64 3.87
C ILE A 38 -1.21 3.89 2.36
N ALA A 39 -1.24 2.82 1.57
CA ALA A 39 -1.43 2.90 0.13
C ALA A 39 -2.81 3.50 -0.25
N VAL A 40 -3.88 3.09 0.43
CA VAL A 40 -5.23 3.64 0.23
C VAL A 40 -5.24 5.15 0.39
N HIS A 41 -4.65 5.67 1.47
CA HIS A 41 -4.66 7.10 1.72
C HIS A 41 -3.75 7.85 0.74
N PHE A 42 -2.59 7.32 0.37
CA PHE A 42 -1.76 7.96 -0.66
C PHE A 42 -2.42 8.00 -2.03
N VAL A 43 -3.09 6.93 -2.42
CA VAL A 43 -3.88 6.86 -3.65
C VAL A 43 -5.05 7.84 -3.62
N ASN A 44 -5.76 7.96 -2.49
CA ASN A 44 -6.85 8.92 -2.38
C ASN A 44 -6.34 10.38 -2.40
N ALA A 45 -5.16 10.65 -1.83
CA ALA A 45 -4.50 11.94 -2.00
C ALA A 45 -4.21 12.19 -3.50
N HIS A 46 -3.65 11.20 -4.20
CA HIS A 46 -3.43 11.28 -5.63
C HIS A 46 -4.72 11.63 -6.39
N ILE A 47 -5.81 10.91 -6.16
CA ILE A 47 -7.11 11.15 -6.81
C ILE A 47 -7.65 12.56 -6.49
N ALA A 48 -7.63 12.96 -5.22
CA ALA A 48 -8.08 14.28 -4.79
C ALA A 48 -7.31 15.40 -5.53
N SER A 49 -5.99 15.24 -5.70
CA SER A 49 -5.18 16.23 -6.42
C SER A 49 -5.40 16.28 -7.94
N GLN A 50 -5.92 15.21 -8.55
CA GLN A 50 -6.10 15.16 -10.01
C GLN A 50 -7.49 15.60 -10.43
N ILE A 51 -8.52 15.22 -9.66
CA ILE A 51 -9.91 15.41 -10.07
C ILE A 51 -10.83 15.96 -8.98
N ASN A 52 -10.29 16.33 -7.80
CA ASN A 52 -11.06 16.84 -6.67
C ASN A 52 -12.31 15.98 -6.35
N HIS A 53 -12.14 14.66 -6.41
CA HIS A 53 -13.20 13.68 -6.21
C HIS A 53 -12.77 12.65 -5.18
N HIS A 54 -13.75 12.01 -4.54
CA HIS A 54 -13.51 11.01 -3.51
C HIS A 54 -14.45 9.83 -3.71
N TYR A 55 -13.85 8.66 -3.94
CA TYR A 55 -14.57 7.43 -4.11
C TYR A 55 -14.85 6.77 -2.77
N ARG A 56 -16.02 6.12 -2.67
CA ARG A 56 -16.43 5.38 -1.45
C ARG A 56 -16.16 3.88 -1.53
N SER A 57 -15.86 3.35 -2.71
CA SER A 57 -15.61 1.93 -2.92
C SER A 57 -14.23 1.67 -3.51
N HIS A 58 -13.65 0.52 -3.15
CA HIS A 58 -12.39 0.06 -3.76
C HIS A 58 -12.53 -0.20 -5.28
N VAL A 59 -13.73 -0.51 -5.77
CA VAL A 59 -13.99 -0.75 -7.20
C VAL A 59 -13.88 0.56 -7.98
N ASP A 60 -14.44 1.64 -7.47
CA ASP A 60 -14.37 2.93 -8.15
C ASP A 60 -12.94 3.49 -8.14
N VAL A 61 -12.24 3.32 -7.02
CA VAL A 61 -10.80 3.62 -6.92
C VAL A 61 -10.02 2.81 -7.96
N ASP A 62 -10.29 1.50 -8.07
CA ASP A 62 -9.66 0.63 -9.06
C ASP A 62 -9.84 1.15 -10.49
N ASN A 63 -11.08 1.44 -10.87
CA ASN A 63 -11.44 1.95 -12.19
C ASN A 63 -10.77 3.29 -12.50
N CYS A 64 -10.60 4.14 -11.48
CA CYS A 64 -9.98 5.46 -11.60
C CYS A 64 -8.44 5.43 -11.72
N LEU A 65 -7.80 4.36 -11.24
CA LEU A 65 -6.34 4.21 -11.29
C LEU A 65 -5.86 3.32 -12.42
N ASN A 66 -6.74 2.43 -12.91
CA ASN A 66 -6.40 1.39 -13.87
C ASN A 66 -5.86 1.99 -15.18
N PRO A 67 -4.58 1.73 -15.55
CA PRO A 67 -3.99 2.26 -16.77
C PRO A 67 -4.58 1.65 -18.04
N PHE A 68 -5.15 0.45 -17.95
CA PHE A 68 -5.81 -0.25 -19.06
C PHE A 68 -7.23 0.25 -19.33
N ASN A 69 -7.78 1.06 -18.43
CA ASN A 69 -9.07 1.70 -18.65
C ASN A 69 -8.86 3.01 -19.42
N GLY A 70 -9.35 3.09 -20.66
CA GLY A 70 -9.29 4.29 -21.49
C GLY A 70 -9.82 5.55 -20.79
N ASN A 71 -10.88 5.39 -19.98
CA ASN A 71 -11.58 6.47 -19.28
C ASN A 71 -11.00 6.81 -17.89
N SER A 72 -9.91 6.17 -17.48
CA SER A 72 -9.30 6.40 -16.19
C SER A 72 -8.68 7.81 -16.12
N LYS A 73 -9.07 8.58 -15.09
CA LYS A 73 -8.69 9.99 -14.94
C LYS A 73 -7.43 10.18 -14.08
N CYS A 74 -7.06 9.18 -13.29
CA CYS A 74 -5.97 9.23 -12.32
C CYS A 74 -5.03 8.04 -12.49
N LYS A 75 -4.71 7.69 -13.76
CA LYS A 75 -3.91 6.52 -14.11
C LYS A 75 -2.58 6.50 -13.36
N LEU A 76 -2.30 5.36 -12.74
CA LEU A 76 -0.96 5.00 -12.30
C LEU A 76 -0.19 4.38 -13.48
N SER A 77 1.13 4.26 -13.39
CA SER A 77 1.84 3.37 -14.31
C SER A 77 1.38 1.92 -14.12
N GLU A 78 1.53 1.08 -15.14
CA GLU A 78 1.15 -0.33 -15.07
C GLU A 78 1.76 -1.04 -13.85
N GLU A 79 3.07 -0.89 -13.67
CA GLU A 79 3.80 -1.51 -12.57
C GLU A 79 3.26 -1.07 -11.19
N VAL A 80 2.97 0.22 -11.03
CA VAL A 80 2.51 0.80 -9.76
C VAL A 80 1.05 0.44 -9.50
N TYR A 81 0.22 0.37 -10.55
CA TYR A 81 -1.13 -0.15 -10.47
C TYR A 81 -1.13 -1.62 -10.01
N LEU A 82 -0.31 -2.47 -10.61
CA LEU A 82 -0.15 -3.86 -10.19
C LEU A 82 0.33 -3.96 -8.74
N SER A 83 1.21 -3.05 -8.32
CA SER A 83 1.67 -2.97 -6.94
C SER A 83 0.54 -2.67 -5.96
N TYR A 84 -0.31 -1.68 -6.28
CA TYR A 84 -1.50 -1.35 -5.51
C TYR A 84 -2.50 -2.52 -5.46
N LYS A 85 -2.77 -3.20 -6.59
CA LYS A 85 -3.61 -4.40 -6.62
C LYS A 85 -3.05 -5.50 -5.71
N LYS A 86 -1.72 -5.68 -5.71
CA LYS A 86 -1.09 -6.70 -4.87
C LYS A 86 -1.27 -6.40 -3.39
N LEU A 87 -1.11 -5.14 -2.98
CA LEU A 87 -1.38 -4.70 -1.61
C LEU A 87 -2.83 -4.97 -1.18
N LEU A 88 -3.81 -4.66 -2.03
CA LEU A 88 -5.22 -4.96 -1.78
C LEU A 88 -5.45 -6.46 -1.54
N MET A 89 -4.86 -7.32 -2.38
CA MET A 89 -5.01 -8.77 -2.25
C MET A 89 -4.34 -9.32 -0.99
N LEU A 90 -3.16 -8.82 -0.63
CA LEU A 90 -2.46 -9.21 0.60
C LEU A 90 -3.23 -8.76 1.87
N SER A 91 -3.85 -7.57 1.83
CA SER A 91 -4.72 -7.09 2.91
C SER A 91 -6.00 -7.94 3.04
N LYS A 92 -6.61 -8.33 1.92
CA LYS A 92 -7.76 -9.24 1.93
C LYS A 92 -7.39 -10.59 2.56
N ARG A 93 -6.27 -11.18 2.16
CA ARG A 93 -5.73 -12.40 2.79
C ARG A 93 -5.59 -12.24 4.30
N SER A 94 -4.97 -11.15 4.75
CA SER A 94 -4.69 -10.91 6.17
C SER A 94 -5.95 -10.78 7.02
N ARG A 95 -7.02 -10.19 6.47
CA ARG A 95 -8.27 -9.95 7.21
C ARG A 95 -9.29 -11.08 7.10
N TYR A 96 -9.29 -11.79 5.97
CA TYR A 96 -10.35 -12.74 5.62
C TYR A 96 -9.84 -14.18 5.46
N LEU A 97 -8.55 -14.43 5.75
CA LEU A 97 -7.91 -15.74 5.65
C LEU A 97 -8.09 -16.39 4.26
N CYS A 98 -8.20 -15.57 3.22
CA CYS A 98 -8.40 -16.02 1.85
C CYS A 98 -7.09 -16.04 1.07
N ASN A 99 -7.06 -16.76 -0.04
CA ASN A 99 -5.91 -16.76 -0.91
C ASN A 99 -5.77 -15.39 -1.61
N ASP A 100 -4.54 -14.90 -1.69
CA ASP A 100 -4.20 -13.65 -2.37
C ASP A 100 -4.17 -13.79 -3.91
N LYS A 101 -4.55 -14.96 -4.45
CA LYS A 101 -4.78 -15.23 -5.87
C LYS A 101 -6.27 -15.12 -6.21
N ILE A 102 -6.57 -14.49 -7.35
CA ILE A 102 -7.93 -14.11 -7.78
C ILE A 102 -8.86 -15.31 -8.05
N LYS A 103 -8.31 -16.50 -8.34
CA LYS A 103 -9.08 -17.68 -8.75
C LYS A 103 -8.60 -18.94 -8.04
N THR A 104 -8.84 -19.04 -6.74
CA THR A 104 -8.68 -20.33 -6.05
C THR A 104 -10.06 -20.83 -5.61
N THR A 105 -10.24 -22.14 -5.66
CA THR A 105 -11.37 -22.85 -5.03
C THR A 105 -10.98 -23.46 -3.69
N GLU A 106 -9.74 -23.22 -3.22
CA GLU A 106 -9.26 -23.73 -1.94
C GLU A 106 -10.05 -23.11 -0.79
N THR A 107 -10.63 -23.99 0.04
CA THR A 107 -11.46 -23.62 1.20
C THR A 107 -10.66 -23.53 2.51
N ARG A 108 -9.37 -23.87 2.50
CA ARG A 108 -8.50 -23.78 3.68
C ARG A 108 -8.24 -22.33 4.07
N ALA A 109 -7.97 -22.10 5.35
CA ALA A 109 -7.52 -20.80 5.84
C ALA A 109 -6.09 -20.47 5.34
N PHE A 110 -5.91 -19.22 4.90
CA PHE A 110 -4.64 -18.70 4.39
C PHE A 110 -4.06 -17.65 5.33
N PHE A 111 -3.25 -18.08 6.29
CA PHE A 111 -2.59 -17.18 7.24
C PHE A 111 -1.52 -16.28 6.58
N THR A 112 -1.26 -15.13 7.22
CA THR A 112 -0.23 -14.18 6.82
C THR A 112 1.09 -14.47 7.55
N TYR A 113 2.20 -14.24 6.85
CA TYR A 113 3.56 -14.57 7.29
C TYR A 113 4.52 -13.49 6.79
N ASP A 114 5.76 -13.54 7.25
CA ASP A 114 6.88 -12.69 6.83
C ASP A 114 6.99 -12.52 5.30
N LYS A 115 6.87 -13.58 4.50
CA LYS A 115 6.93 -13.50 3.04
C LYS A 115 5.82 -12.66 2.42
N HIS A 116 4.68 -12.54 3.10
CA HIS A 116 3.56 -11.70 2.68
C HIS A 116 3.81 -10.25 3.06
N LEU A 117 4.39 -10.02 4.25
CA LEU A 117 4.88 -8.71 4.65
C LEU A 117 5.96 -8.19 3.70
N LEU A 118 6.98 -8.99 3.38
CA LEU A 118 8.04 -8.64 2.45
C LEU A 118 7.48 -8.17 1.10
N LYS A 119 6.49 -8.90 0.57
CA LYS A 119 5.77 -8.49 -0.66
C LYS A 119 5.04 -7.19 -0.45
N ALA A 120 4.32 -7.01 0.66
CA ALA A 120 3.61 -5.77 0.94
C ALA A 120 4.56 -4.56 0.99
N ILE A 121 5.68 -4.69 1.71
CA ILE A 121 6.67 -3.61 1.84
C ILE A 121 7.29 -3.22 0.49
N LYS A 122 7.66 -4.20 -0.35
CA LYS A 122 8.18 -3.92 -1.70
C LYS A 122 7.17 -3.17 -2.58
N ASN A 123 5.91 -3.61 -2.56
CA ASN A 123 4.86 -2.96 -3.36
C ASN A 123 4.49 -1.57 -2.81
N LEU A 124 4.55 -1.38 -1.49
CA LEU A 124 4.34 -0.09 -0.86
C LEU A 124 5.48 0.88 -1.20
N ASP A 125 6.75 0.45 -1.14
CA ASP A 125 7.90 1.28 -1.51
C ASP A 125 7.82 1.72 -2.97
N ASN A 126 7.41 0.84 -3.88
CA ASN A 126 7.21 1.18 -5.28
C ASN A 126 6.13 2.26 -5.49
N LEU A 127 4.97 2.09 -4.84
CA LEU A 127 3.89 3.07 -4.89
C LEU A 127 4.33 4.43 -4.34
N ILE A 128 5.01 4.42 -3.20
CA ILE A 128 5.58 5.61 -2.58
C ILE A 128 6.58 6.28 -3.53
N HIS A 129 7.45 5.50 -4.17
CA HIS A 129 8.47 6.03 -5.07
C HIS A 129 7.83 6.79 -6.22
N PHE A 130 6.87 6.17 -6.90
CA PHE A 130 6.12 6.80 -7.98
C PHE A 130 5.42 8.08 -7.53
N LEU A 131 4.68 8.02 -6.41
CA LEU A 131 3.92 9.17 -5.96
C LEU A 131 4.83 10.29 -5.46
N ASN A 132 5.99 9.99 -4.87
CA ASN A 132 6.95 11.01 -4.45
C ASN A 132 7.68 11.65 -5.64
N GLN A 133 7.86 10.93 -6.75
CA GLN A 133 8.29 11.56 -8.02
C GLN A 133 7.23 12.51 -8.57
N LYS A 134 5.94 12.15 -8.46
CA LYS A 134 4.82 12.98 -8.92
C LYS A 134 4.53 14.19 -8.03
N TYR A 135 4.78 14.06 -6.72
CA TYR A 135 4.55 15.10 -5.72
C TYR A 135 5.79 15.31 -4.83
N PRO A 136 6.90 15.84 -5.38
CA PRO A 136 8.16 15.96 -4.65
C PRO A 136 8.01 16.75 -3.35
N GLY A 137 8.47 16.16 -2.24
CA GLY A 137 8.47 16.80 -0.92
C GLY A 137 7.09 16.93 -0.25
N LYS A 138 6.02 16.37 -0.83
CA LYS A 138 4.65 16.54 -0.31
C LYS A 138 4.07 15.31 0.38
N LEU A 139 4.61 14.11 0.13
CA LEU A 139 3.99 12.86 0.60
C LEU A 139 4.62 12.30 1.86
N ILE A 140 5.94 12.08 1.85
CA ILE A 140 6.64 11.45 2.96
C ILE A 140 7.36 12.51 3.78
N LYS A 141 7.02 12.55 5.08
CA LYS A 141 7.68 13.42 6.04
C LYS A 141 8.96 12.79 6.61
N SER A 142 8.98 11.47 6.74
CA SER A 142 10.13 10.72 7.26
C SER A 142 10.14 9.29 6.72
N ARG A 143 11.34 8.74 6.53
CA ARG A 143 11.51 7.30 6.32
C ARG A 143 11.14 6.57 7.61
N ILE A 144 10.62 5.35 7.46
CA ILE A 144 10.35 4.46 8.58
C ILE A 144 11.33 3.30 8.60
N LYS A 145 11.59 2.82 9.80
CA LYS A 145 12.45 1.67 10.06
C LYS A 145 11.62 0.39 10.09
N MET A 146 12.04 -0.61 9.32
CA MET A 146 11.30 -1.87 9.21
C MET A 146 12.21 -3.07 9.47
N ARG A 147 11.82 -3.92 10.41
CA ARG A 147 12.33 -5.28 10.54
C ARG A 147 11.44 -6.23 9.72
N CYS A 148 12.00 -6.83 8.66
CA CYS A 148 11.28 -7.81 7.84
C CYS A 148 12.28 -8.83 7.28
N PRO A 149 12.13 -10.13 7.58
CA PRO A 149 12.96 -11.18 6.98
C PRO A 149 12.99 -11.09 5.45
N GLY A 150 14.19 -11.20 4.87
CA GLY A 150 14.41 -11.14 3.42
C GLY A 150 14.32 -9.74 2.79
N LEU A 151 14.09 -8.68 3.58
CA LEU A 151 14.16 -7.31 3.09
C LEU A 151 15.62 -6.85 2.97
N VAL A 152 16.00 -6.29 1.83
CA VAL A 152 17.37 -5.83 1.56
C VAL A 152 17.35 -4.35 1.18
N GLN A 153 18.19 -3.54 1.83
CA GLN A 153 18.19 -2.08 1.65
C GLN A 153 18.37 -1.63 0.19
N LYS A 154 19.15 -2.37 -0.61
CA LYS A 154 19.38 -2.05 -2.03
C LYS A 154 18.13 -2.11 -2.91
N GLU A 155 17.05 -2.73 -2.42
CA GLU A 155 15.81 -2.97 -3.16
C GLU A 155 14.70 -1.98 -2.79
N ILE A 156 14.91 -1.10 -1.81
CA ILE A 156 13.91 -0.15 -1.31
C ILE A 156 14.50 1.25 -1.14
N LYS A 157 13.67 2.28 -1.35
CA LYS A 157 14.13 3.67 -1.39
C LYS A 157 13.64 4.53 -0.23
N TYR A 158 12.48 4.23 0.33
CA TYR A 158 11.78 5.08 1.31
C TYR A 158 11.59 4.42 2.67
N ILE A 159 12.15 3.23 2.84
CA ILE A 159 12.10 2.44 4.07
C ILE A 159 13.54 2.07 4.42
N ASP A 160 13.89 2.23 5.69
CA ASP A 160 15.19 1.86 6.23
C ASP A 160 15.11 0.47 6.83
N VAL A 161 15.99 -0.45 6.39
CA VAL A 161 15.98 -1.84 6.85
C VAL A 161 16.69 -1.96 8.19
N LEU A 162 15.98 -2.48 9.19
CA LEU A 162 16.57 -2.90 10.45
C LEU A 162 17.05 -4.34 10.36
N LYS A 163 18.27 -4.57 10.86
CA LYS A 163 18.81 -5.91 11.07
C LYS A 163 18.33 -6.49 12.40
#